data_AF-A0A1E5MFT7-F1
#
_entry.id   AF-A0A1E5MFT7-F1
#
_cell.length_a   1.000
_cell.length_b   1.000
_cell.length_c   1.000
_cell.angle_alpha   90.00
_cell.angle_beta   90.00
_cell.angle_gamma   90.00
#
_symmetry.space_group_name_H-M   'P 1'
#
loop_
_entity.id
_entity.type
_entity.pdbx_description
1 polymer ?
#
loop_
_entity_poly.entity_id
_entity_poly.type
_entity_poly.pdbx_seq_one_letter_code
_entity_poly.pdbx_strand_id
1 'polypeptide(L)'
;MRRARGPRGQHPPLVPARLQGREPVPAGARARCEAHRGDGALRHERPRRGADHRAERRPRGPHEGPRRAGLHRPGRGVPHAHPGGALDRRGPRAPRRRPHDHLQVGTAHDERTAEPGRLGRSPAAGRRRPSPPSCVRVDGAADRRVRVRPVLAGVLGVLVVDPAVAGLPLRDRDAAVRGRRVVPVPVAAVADRHGRGGQGHRRDRPGDRSRRVLGLDRPAARGPRVRPGRGAVRGGRVPSGDGVSAGPGSGSGLEARRTLVRARHLVDVSGTTTDGWVLLAGDVIDAVGSGTTAVPAADEVVDLGDAVLTPGFVDLHGHGGGGAAYEDDTFAAALAVHRAHGTTRSVLSLVANPIDVLGASLARIREVAATDPLVLGVHLEGPFLSPHNKGAHNESFLVDPTPTAVDALLEAGAGVLRQVTIAPELPGALDAVRRFVDAGVTIAVGHTVCSSDQARAAFDAGATVLTHAFNAMPGIHHRAPGPIVAAVADERVTLELILDGVHVDPSVAAMLFDAAPGRVALITDAMGAAGSADGSYLLGSLAVTVTDGVALVAGTDTIAGSTLTQDTALRNAVDGAGRTLPQAVAALTSVPAAALGLGDRLGRLAPGYAADLVALSPSLDVRRVWGAGRELTPPDA
;
A
#
# COMPACT_ATOMS: atom_id res chain seq x y z
N MET A 1 -60.56 -32.54 -15.41
CA MET A 1 -59.07 -32.48 -15.34
C MET A 1 -58.67 -31.27 -14.51
N ARG A 2 -57.79 -31.43 -13.51
CA ARG A 2 -57.23 -30.34 -12.67
C ARG A 2 -55.70 -30.46 -12.68
N ARG A 3 -54.96 -29.35 -12.74
CA ARG A 3 -53.54 -29.29 -12.36
C ARG A 3 -53.33 -28.14 -11.38
N ALA A 4 -52.62 -28.43 -10.30
CA ALA A 4 -52.43 -27.53 -9.16
C ALA A 4 -51.23 -26.59 -9.36
N ARG A 5 -51.23 -25.47 -8.62
CA ARG A 5 -50.13 -24.50 -8.51
C ARG A 5 -49.49 -24.56 -7.12
N GLY A 6 -48.20 -24.24 -7.05
CA GLY A 6 -47.52 -23.79 -5.83
C GLY A 6 -45.99 -23.91 -5.96
N PRO A 7 -45.20 -23.17 -5.16
CA PRO A 7 -45.42 -21.82 -4.63
C PRO A 7 -44.32 -20.82 -5.11
N ARG A 8 -44.52 -19.51 -4.86
CA ARG A 8 -43.52 -18.45 -5.11
C ARG A 8 -42.90 -17.97 -3.79
N GLY A 9 -41.57 -17.87 -3.69
CA GLY A 9 -40.87 -16.90 -2.83
C GLY A 9 -40.50 -15.69 -3.71
N GLN A 10 -40.81 -14.43 -3.37
CA GLN A 10 -40.41 -13.62 -2.22
C GLN A 10 -38.95 -13.16 -2.28
N HIS A 11 -38.68 -12.10 -3.06
CA HIS A 11 -38.10 -10.80 -2.65
C HIS A 11 -37.84 -9.94 -3.92
N PRO A 12 -38.31 -8.68 -4.01
CA PRO A 12 -37.97 -7.77 -5.12
C PRO A 12 -36.67 -6.99 -4.83
N PRO A 13 -35.93 -6.54 -5.87
CA PRO A 13 -34.75 -5.69 -5.68
C PRO A 13 -35.14 -4.29 -5.18
N LEU A 14 -34.30 -3.73 -4.30
CA LEU A 14 -34.47 -2.37 -3.78
C LEU A 14 -33.94 -1.34 -4.78
N VAL A 15 -34.79 -0.38 -5.14
CA VAL A 15 -34.43 0.81 -5.92
C VAL A 15 -34.30 1.99 -4.94
N PRO A 16 -33.21 2.79 -4.97
CA PRO A 16 -33.06 3.93 -4.06
C PRO A 16 -34.07 5.03 -4.39
N ALA A 17 -34.83 5.45 -3.39
CA ALA A 17 -35.85 6.49 -3.52
C ALA A 17 -35.24 7.90 -3.40
N ARG A 18 -35.54 8.77 -4.37
CA ARG A 18 -35.24 10.20 -4.28
C ARG A 18 -36.07 10.86 -3.18
N LEU A 19 -35.42 11.47 -2.19
CA LEU A 19 -36.07 12.33 -1.20
C LEU A 19 -36.08 13.79 -1.68
N GLN A 20 -37.28 14.36 -1.84
CA GLN A 20 -37.48 15.80 -2.01
C GLN A 20 -38.43 16.34 -0.95
N GLY A 21 -37.93 17.30 -0.17
CA GLY A 21 -38.70 18.37 0.48
C GLY A 21 -39.53 18.02 1.72
N ARG A 22 -39.27 18.73 2.84
CA ARG A 22 -39.80 20.08 3.11
C ARG A 22 -39.40 20.58 4.50
N GLU A 23 -39.15 21.88 4.63
CA GLU A 23 -38.93 22.56 5.92
C GLU A 23 -40.23 22.74 6.72
N PRO A 24 -40.16 22.82 8.06
CA PRO A 24 -41.20 23.38 8.90
C PRO A 24 -40.97 24.88 9.22
N VAL A 25 -42.00 25.70 9.04
CA VAL A 25 -42.02 27.13 9.38
C VAL A 25 -42.04 27.34 10.91
N PRO A 26 -41.28 28.31 11.47
CA PRO A 26 -41.27 28.58 12.91
C PRO A 26 -42.43 29.50 13.36
N ALA A 27 -42.78 29.41 14.65
CA ALA A 27 -43.74 30.30 15.31
C ALA A 27 -43.08 31.02 16.50
N GLY A 28 -43.25 32.34 16.59
CA GLY A 28 -42.78 33.16 17.72
C GLY A 28 -42.43 34.59 17.29
N ALA A 29 -43.08 35.59 17.87
CA ALA A 29 -42.94 37.00 17.49
C ALA A 29 -42.50 37.90 18.66
N ARG A 30 -42.10 39.15 18.31
CA ARG A 30 -41.65 40.29 19.15
C ARG A 30 -40.12 40.35 19.33
N ALA A 31 -39.43 41.50 19.26
CA ALA A 31 -39.89 42.90 19.18
C ALA A 31 -38.97 43.83 18.33
N ARG A 32 -39.61 44.74 17.59
CA ARG A 32 -39.43 46.22 17.45
C ARG A 32 -38.04 46.90 17.46
N CYS A 33 -37.96 47.90 16.55
CA CYS A 33 -37.08 49.08 16.52
C CYS A 33 -35.57 48.82 16.26
N GLU A 34 -34.81 49.69 15.59
CA GLU A 34 -35.12 51.01 15.01
C GLU A 34 -34.29 51.28 13.73
N ALA A 35 -34.59 52.37 13.00
CA ALA A 35 -33.97 52.66 11.71
C ALA A 35 -32.75 53.59 11.84
N HIS A 36 -31.76 53.43 10.94
CA HIS A 36 -30.95 54.55 10.49
C HIS A 36 -30.62 54.45 8.99
N ARG A 37 -30.72 55.58 8.29
CA ARG A 37 -30.37 55.74 6.87
C ARG A 37 -28.89 56.10 6.73
N GLY A 38 -28.27 55.67 5.63
CA GLY A 38 -26.93 56.11 5.19
C GLY A 38 -26.66 55.62 3.77
N ASP A 39 -26.43 56.56 2.84
CA ASP A 39 -26.32 56.36 1.39
C ASP A 39 -25.19 55.42 0.91
N GLY A 40 -25.31 54.89 -0.32
CA GLY A 40 -24.18 54.25 -1.01
C GLY A 40 -24.54 53.38 -2.22
N ALA A 41 -24.60 53.98 -3.41
CA ALA A 41 -24.90 53.37 -4.72
C ALA A 41 -24.31 51.97 -5.05
N LEU A 42 -25.02 51.18 -5.88
CA LEU A 42 -24.60 50.79 -7.24
C LEU A 42 -25.61 49.87 -7.99
N ARG A 43 -26.39 50.50 -8.86
CA ARG A 43 -26.79 50.12 -10.24
C ARG A 43 -26.89 48.62 -10.65
N HIS A 44 -28.13 48.20 -10.97
CA HIS A 44 -28.40 47.25 -12.06
C HIS A 44 -28.11 47.88 -13.44
N GLU A 45 -27.80 47.08 -14.48
CA GLU A 45 -28.72 46.89 -15.62
C GLU A 45 -28.34 45.77 -16.61
N ARG A 46 -29.29 45.46 -17.52
CA ARG A 46 -29.24 44.41 -18.55
C ARG A 46 -28.64 44.93 -19.87
N PRO A 47 -28.18 44.06 -20.79
CA PRO A 47 -28.03 44.44 -22.19
C PRO A 47 -29.34 44.22 -23.00
N ARG A 48 -29.66 45.18 -23.87
CA ARG A 48 -30.68 45.08 -24.95
C ARG A 48 -29.99 45.09 -26.33
N ARG A 49 -30.76 44.72 -27.37
CA ARG A 49 -30.35 44.56 -28.79
C ARG A 49 -30.05 45.87 -29.55
N GLY A 50 -29.32 45.71 -30.66
CA GLY A 50 -29.34 46.54 -31.89
C GLY A 50 -27.94 46.66 -32.54
N ALA A 51 -27.73 46.88 -33.85
CA ALA A 51 -28.55 46.81 -35.08
C ALA A 51 -27.59 47.08 -36.30
N ASP A 52 -27.76 46.67 -37.57
CA ASP A 52 -28.46 45.57 -38.26
C ASP A 52 -27.92 45.46 -39.74
N HIS A 53 -28.44 44.54 -40.57
CA HIS A 53 -28.30 44.44 -42.04
C HIS A 53 -26.93 43.96 -42.62
N ARG A 54 -26.83 43.21 -43.73
CA ARG A 54 -27.80 42.89 -44.82
C ARG A 54 -27.41 41.59 -45.60
N ALA A 55 -28.40 40.74 -45.93
CA ALA A 55 -28.48 39.80 -47.08
C ALA A 55 -27.43 38.63 -47.20
N GLU A 56 -27.69 37.43 -47.76
CA GLU A 56 -28.76 36.91 -48.64
C GLU A 56 -29.25 35.46 -48.34
N ARG A 57 -30.55 35.22 -48.62
CA ARG A 57 -31.24 34.04 -49.20
C ARG A 57 -30.80 32.57 -48.91
N ARG A 58 -31.73 31.85 -48.23
CA ARG A 58 -32.05 30.39 -48.20
C ARG A 58 -32.25 29.75 -49.62
N PRO A 59 -32.25 28.40 -49.83
CA PRO A 59 -33.08 27.44 -49.05
C PRO A 59 -32.73 25.91 -48.91
N ARG A 60 -33.24 25.33 -47.80
CA ARG A 60 -33.96 24.03 -47.58
C ARG A 60 -33.45 22.69 -48.17
N GLY A 61 -33.37 21.68 -47.29
CA GLY A 61 -33.49 20.23 -47.58
C GLY A 61 -33.55 19.39 -46.28
N PRO A 62 -34.53 18.47 -46.05
CA PRO A 62 -34.76 17.84 -44.73
C PRO A 62 -34.44 16.32 -44.62
N HIS A 63 -34.67 15.78 -43.41
CA HIS A 63 -34.56 14.38 -42.95
C HIS A 63 -35.15 13.28 -43.87
N GLU A 64 -34.57 12.06 -43.85
CA GLU A 64 -35.11 10.86 -43.15
C GLU A 64 -34.48 9.52 -43.63
N GLY A 65 -34.37 8.55 -42.71
CA GLY A 65 -34.71 7.13 -43.01
C GLY A 65 -33.61 6.14 -43.47
N PRO A 66 -33.76 4.81 -43.24
CA PRO A 66 -32.60 3.89 -43.18
C PRO A 66 -32.70 2.51 -43.90
N ARG A 67 -31.58 1.76 -43.86
CA ARG A 67 -31.41 0.28 -43.96
C ARG A 67 -31.17 -0.43 -45.33
N ARG A 68 -29.99 -1.09 -45.36
CA ARG A 68 -29.65 -2.47 -45.81
C ARG A 68 -29.61 -2.89 -47.30
N ALA A 69 -28.38 -3.31 -47.67
CA ALA A 69 -27.98 -4.54 -48.40
C ALA A 69 -28.13 -4.66 -49.93
N GLY A 70 -27.05 -5.11 -50.61
CA GLY A 70 -27.14 -5.76 -51.93
C GLY A 70 -25.98 -5.58 -52.94
N LEU A 71 -24.92 -6.40 -52.82
CA LEU A 71 -24.14 -7.05 -53.91
C LEU A 71 -23.44 -6.29 -55.08
N HIS A 72 -22.40 -6.97 -55.61
CA HIS A 72 -21.72 -6.87 -56.93
C HIS A 72 -20.60 -5.83 -57.23
N ARG A 73 -19.38 -6.39 -57.43
CA ARG A 73 -18.28 -6.00 -58.35
C ARG A 73 -18.59 -6.54 -59.79
N PRO A 74 -17.89 -6.21 -60.92
CA PRO A 74 -16.44 -5.89 -61.05
C PRO A 74 -15.94 -4.93 -62.20
N GLY A 75 -14.61 -4.72 -62.27
CA GLY A 75 -13.82 -4.23 -63.44
C GLY A 75 -12.31 -4.17 -63.07
N ARG A 76 -11.37 -4.92 -63.70
CA ARG A 76 -10.59 -4.66 -64.96
C ARG A 76 -9.81 -3.32 -64.96
N GLY A 77 -8.53 -3.21 -65.34
CA GLY A 77 -7.48 -4.14 -65.85
C GLY A 77 -6.11 -3.42 -66.03
N VAL A 78 -5.00 -4.14 -66.34
CA VAL A 78 -3.58 -3.74 -66.10
C VAL A 78 -2.65 -4.18 -67.27
N PRO A 79 -1.73 -3.35 -67.86
CA PRO A 79 -0.25 -3.46 -67.62
C PRO A 79 0.71 -2.28 -68.02
N HIS A 80 2.04 -2.46 -67.79
CA HIS A 80 3.27 -1.87 -68.43
C HIS A 80 3.85 -0.49 -67.96
N ALA A 81 5.19 -0.23 -67.92
CA ALA A 81 6.44 -1.04 -68.10
C ALA A 81 7.72 -0.36 -67.49
N HIS A 82 8.87 -1.08 -67.46
CA HIS A 82 10.24 -0.65 -67.01
C HIS A 82 11.07 0.08 -68.12
N PRO A 83 12.20 0.78 -67.80
CA PRO A 83 13.57 0.20 -67.61
C PRO A 83 14.35 0.85 -66.41
N GLY A 84 15.58 0.51 -66.00
CA GLY A 84 16.55 -0.55 -66.32
C GLY A 84 17.96 -0.21 -65.78
N GLY A 85 18.80 -1.19 -65.38
CA GLY A 85 20.20 -0.97 -64.96
C GLY A 85 20.81 -2.10 -64.10
N ALA A 86 21.98 -2.66 -64.48
CA ALA A 86 22.65 -3.81 -63.85
C ALA A 86 24.08 -3.44 -63.35
N LEU A 87 24.72 -4.18 -62.43
CA LEU A 87 25.69 -5.31 -62.65
C LEU A 87 26.38 -5.60 -61.28
N ASP A 88 27.03 -6.72 -60.91
CA ASP A 88 27.11 -8.13 -61.38
C ASP A 88 27.99 -8.93 -60.35
N ARG A 89 27.96 -10.28 -60.37
CA ARG A 89 28.93 -11.27 -59.77
C ARG A 89 28.90 -11.50 -58.24
N ARG A 90 29.03 -12.74 -57.70
CA ARG A 90 29.18 -14.12 -58.24
C ARG A 90 28.81 -15.13 -57.13
N GLY A 91 28.18 -16.27 -57.45
CA GLY A 91 28.12 -17.47 -56.59
C GLY A 91 29.31 -18.43 -56.84
N PRO A 92 29.22 -19.77 -56.59
CA PRO A 92 28.07 -20.55 -56.06
C PRO A 92 28.43 -21.71 -55.07
N ARG A 93 27.41 -22.35 -54.45
CA ARG A 93 27.10 -23.81 -54.50
C ARG A 93 26.22 -24.30 -53.34
N ALA A 94 25.00 -24.75 -53.67
CA ALA A 94 24.27 -25.80 -52.94
C ALA A 94 24.65 -27.19 -53.55
N PRO A 95 24.06 -28.39 -53.22
CA PRO A 95 22.60 -28.63 -53.33
C PRO A 95 21.95 -29.83 -52.56
N ARG A 96 20.62 -29.98 -52.78
CA ARG A 96 19.74 -31.19 -52.64
C ARG A 96 19.31 -31.58 -51.19
N ARG A 97 18.03 -31.82 -50.84
CA ARG A 97 16.90 -32.64 -51.42
C ARG A 97 17.21 -34.15 -51.38
N ARG A 98 16.33 -35.09 -50.99
CA ARG A 98 14.85 -35.12 -50.78
C ARG A 98 14.45 -36.31 -49.80
N PRO A 99 13.17 -36.73 -49.60
CA PRO A 99 12.70 -37.45 -48.41
C PRO A 99 12.56 -38.98 -48.58
N HIS A 100 12.11 -39.69 -47.52
CA HIS A 100 11.41 -40.98 -47.62
C HIS A 100 10.36 -41.20 -46.51
N ASP A 101 9.31 -41.95 -46.86
CA ASP A 101 8.16 -42.36 -46.04
C ASP A 101 8.33 -43.74 -45.37
N HIS A 102 7.31 -44.12 -44.58
CA HIS A 102 6.81 -45.48 -44.28
C HIS A 102 7.35 -46.31 -43.08
N LEU A 103 6.46 -46.43 -42.08
CA LEU A 103 5.75 -47.66 -41.64
C LEU A 103 6.52 -48.90 -41.14
N GLN A 104 6.37 -49.23 -39.84
CA GLN A 104 5.74 -50.46 -39.26
C GLN A 104 6.14 -50.59 -37.77
N VAL A 105 5.19 -50.64 -36.82
CA VAL A 105 4.37 -51.80 -36.37
C VAL A 105 5.17 -52.89 -35.66
N GLY A 106 4.91 -53.04 -34.36
CA GLY A 106 5.28 -54.19 -33.53
C GLY A 106 4.20 -54.39 -32.44
N THR A 107 3.50 -55.52 -32.49
CA THR A 107 2.25 -55.79 -31.75
C THR A 107 2.38 -56.95 -30.75
N ALA A 108 1.69 -56.83 -29.62
CA ALA A 108 1.02 -57.91 -28.88
C ALA A 108 -0.13 -57.26 -28.09
N HIS A 109 -1.41 -57.56 -28.31
CA HIS A 109 -2.15 -58.79 -27.93
C HIS A 109 -2.08 -59.09 -26.42
N ASP A 110 -3.19 -59.24 -25.67
CA ASP A 110 -4.63 -59.38 -26.02
C ASP A 110 -5.52 -58.38 -25.20
N GLU A 111 -6.77 -58.01 -25.54
CA GLU A 111 -8.01 -58.79 -25.79
C GLU A 111 -8.45 -59.63 -24.55
N ARG A 112 -9.71 -59.68 -24.05
CA ARG A 112 -11.10 -59.37 -24.47
C ARG A 112 -11.93 -58.99 -23.20
N THR A 113 -12.80 -57.98 -23.16
CA THR A 113 -14.29 -57.98 -23.40
C THR A 113 -15.08 -59.17 -22.79
N ALA A 114 -16.28 -59.06 -22.21
CA ALA A 114 -17.16 -57.91 -21.87
C ALA A 114 -18.38 -58.33 -20.97
N GLU A 115 -18.92 -57.36 -20.19
CA GLU A 115 -20.30 -57.20 -19.67
C GLU A 115 -21.11 -58.42 -19.07
N PRO A 116 -22.46 -58.38 -18.87
CA PRO A 116 -23.04 -57.94 -17.58
C PRO A 116 -24.16 -58.83 -16.95
N GLY A 117 -24.44 -58.65 -15.64
CA GLY A 117 -25.85 -58.59 -15.16
C GLY A 117 -26.34 -59.46 -13.97
N ARG A 118 -27.07 -58.76 -13.06
CA ARG A 118 -28.37 -59.12 -12.41
C ARG A 118 -28.49 -60.08 -11.19
N LEU A 119 -29.23 -59.53 -10.20
CA LEU A 119 -30.25 -60.14 -9.28
C LEU A 119 -29.82 -60.94 -8.01
N GLY A 120 -30.33 -60.55 -6.83
CA GLY A 120 -30.19 -61.33 -5.57
C GLY A 120 -30.66 -60.72 -4.22
N ARG A 121 -31.97 -60.47 -4.07
CA ARG A 121 -32.80 -60.19 -2.84
C ARG A 121 -32.20 -60.21 -1.39
N SER A 122 -32.53 -59.16 -0.60
CA SER A 122 -33.14 -59.06 0.77
C SER A 122 -32.99 -60.19 1.85
N PRO A 123 -33.07 -59.89 3.19
CA PRO A 123 -34.01 -58.92 3.81
C PRO A 123 -33.62 -58.08 5.06
N ALA A 124 -34.41 -57.00 5.21
CA ALA A 124 -34.81 -56.15 6.36
C ALA A 124 -34.37 -56.37 7.84
N ALA A 125 -33.85 -55.28 8.45
CA ALA A 125 -34.30 -54.62 9.71
C ALA A 125 -33.34 -53.42 10.02
N GLY A 126 -33.66 -52.29 10.65
CA GLY A 126 -34.93 -51.68 11.10
C GLY A 126 -34.66 -50.54 12.11
N ARG A 127 -35.39 -49.39 12.02
CA ARG A 127 -35.33 -48.17 12.89
C ARG A 127 -34.11 -47.24 12.67
N ARG A 128 -34.15 -45.91 12.89
CA ARG A 128 -35.23 -44.87 12.96
C ARG A 128 -34.53 -43.50 12.76
N ARG A 129 -35.13 -42.54 12.04
CA ARG A 129 -34.66 -41.12 11.98
C ARG A 129 -35.42 -40.26 13.01
N PRO A 130 -34.79 -39.23 13.62
CA PRO A 130 -35.50 -38.21 14.39
C PRO A 130 -36.01 -37.07 13.47
N SER A 131 -37.15 -36.49 13.86
CA SER A 131 -37.78 -35.29 13.28
C SER A 131 -37.81 -34.18 14.35
N PRO A 132 -37.98 -32.88 14.00
CA PRO A 132 -37.69 -31.76 14.90
C PRO A 132 -38.81 -31.51 15.94
N PRO A 133 -38.51 -30.79 17.04
CA PRO A 133 -39.51 -30.43 18.04
C PRO A 133 -40.50 -29.37 17.54
N SER A 134 -41.73 -29.49 18.00
CA SER A 134 -42.92 -28.75 17.58
C SER A 134 -43.14 -27.44 18.35
N CYS A 135 -43.74 -26.46 17.67
CA CYS A 135 -44.31 -25.28 18.32
C CYS A 135 -45.44 -25.65 19.29
N VAL A 136 -45.52 -24.97 20.43
CA VAL A 136 -46.70 -24.95 21.32
C VAL A 136 -47.43 -23.62 21.12
N ARG A 137 -48.75 -23.67 20.95
CA ARG A 137 -49.62 -22.49 21.03
C ARG A 137 -50.11 -22.31 22.47
N VAL A 138 -50.23 -21.05 22.89
CA VAL A 138 -51.10 -20.63 23.99
C VAL A 138 -51.87 -19.41 23.48
N ASP A 139 -53.20 -19.50 23.47
CA ASP A 139 -54.11 -18.37 23.18
C ASP A 139 -54.61 -17.79 24.51
N GLY A 140 -54.72 -16.45 24.64
CA GLY A 140 -55.28 -15.82 25.84
C GLY A 140 -54.90 -14.35 26.06
N ALA A 141 -55.75 -13.44 25.60
CA ALA A 141 -55.57 -11.99 25.60
C ALA A 141 -55.32 -11.31 26.97
N ALA A 142 -54.59 -10.18 26.97
CA ALA A 142 -55.14 -8.85 27.30
C ALA A 142 -54.12 -7.69 27.13
N ASP A 143 -54.65 -6.51 26.79
CA ASP A 143 -53.97 -5.24 26.46
C ASP A 143 -53.23 -4.57 27.65
N ARG A 144 -52.05 -4.00 27.39
CA ARG A 144 -51.57 -2.73 27.98
C ARG A 144 -50.29 -2.21 27.31
N ARG A 145 -50.33 -0.96 26.83
CA ARG A 145 -49.19 -0.24 26.23
C ARG A 145 -48.21 0.27 27.30
N VAL A 146 -46.91 0.07 27.11
CA VAL A 146 -45.84 0.78 27.84
C VAL A 146 -44.80 1.31 26.85
N ARG A 147 -44.50 2.62 26.91
CA ARG A 147 -43.34 3.22 26.23
C ARG A 147 -42.12 3.06 27.13
N VAL A 148 -40.97 2.70 26.56
CA VAL A 148 -39.67 2.76 27.25
C VAL A 148 -38.77 3.75 26.52
N ARG A 149 -38.17 4.67 27.28
CA ARG A 149 -37.09 5.58 26.85
C ARG A 149 -35.74 5.00 27.29
N PRO A 150 -34.63 5.31 26.62
CA PRO A 150 -33.31 4.83 27.01
C PRO A 150 -32.86 5.47 28.33
N VAL A 151 -32.06 4.72 29.10
CA VAL A 151 -31.44 5.15 30.36
C VAL A 151 -29.93 5.25 30.15
N LEU A 152 -29.33 6.39 30.47
CA LEU A 152 -27.88 6.48 30.66
C LEU A 152 -27.50 5.79 31.98
N ALA A 153 -26.48 4.94 31.95
CA ALA A 153 -25.83 4.42 33.15
C ALA A 153 -24.53 5.18 33.41
N GLY A 154 -24.37 5.70 34.62
CA GLY A 154 -23.14 6.36 35.08
C GLY A 154 -22.65 5.75 36.39
N VAL A 155 -21.31 5.72 36.52
CA VAL A 155 -20.50 5.72 37.74
C VAL A 155 -21.04 4.96 38.97
N LEU A 156 -20.37 3.86 39.34
CA LEU A 156 -20.49 3.26 40.67
C LEU A 156 -19.37 3.75 41.58
N GLY A 157 -19.73 4.39 42.69
CA GLY A 157 -18.83 4.69 43.80
C GLY A 157 -19.51 4.32 45.11
N VAL A 158 -18.84 3.52 45.94
CA VAL A 158 -19.34 3.11 47.27
C VAL A 158 -18.49 3.80 48.33
N LEU A 159 -19.16 4.51 49.24
CA LEU A 159 -18.57 5.15 50.40
C LEU A 159 -19.10 4.49 51.67
N VAL A 160 -18.24 4.24 52.66
CA VAL A 160 -18.62 3.92 54.04
C VAL A 160 -18.23 5.10 54.93
N VAL A 161 -19.02 5.36 55.96
CA VAL A 161 -19.08 6.63 56.70
C VAL A 161 -18.44 6.52 58.08
N ASP A 162 -17.81 7.59 58.56
CA ASP A 162 -17.90 8.00 59.97
C ASP A 162 -17.86 9.55 60.09
N PRO A 163 -18.54 10.21 61.06
CA PRO A 163 -18.91 11.63 60.96
C PRO A 163 -18.22 12.59 61.95
N ALA A 164 -18.10 13.88 61.59
CA ALA A 164 -18.00 14.98 62.56
C ALA A 164 -18.33 16.38 62.00
N VAL A 165 -19.35 17.03 62.58
CA VAL A 165 -19.45 18.47 62.92
C VAL A 165 -19.43 19.55 61.81
N ALA A 166 -20.66 19.97 61.44
CA ALA A 166 -21.21 21.36 61.40
C ALA A 166 -20.51 22.54 60.67
N GLY A 167 -21.33 23.33 59.95
CA GLY A 167 -21.09 24.79 59.75
C GLY A 167 -21.37 25.36 58.34
N LEU A 168 -22.54 25.99 58.15
CA LEU A 168 -22.86 26.91 57.03
C LEU A 168 -22.40 28.37 57.39
N PRO A 169 -22.46 29.37 56.49
CA PRO A 169 -21.95 29.45 55.11
C PRO A 169 -21.28 30.81 54.75
N LEU A 170 -20.73 30.92 53.52
CA LEU A 170 -20.64 32.12 52.65
C LEU A 170 -20.35 33.54 53.23
N ARG A 171 -19.29 34.20 52.71
CA ARG A 171 -19.38 35.51 52.00
C ARG A 171 -18.08 36.01 51.38
N ASP A 172 -18.22 36.81 50.32
CA ASP A 172 -17.16 37.54 49.62
C ASP A 172 -16.47 38.62 50.47
N ARG A 173 -15.22 38.95 50.13
CA ARG A 173 -14.76 40.35 49.91
C ARG A 173 -13.37 40.44 49.28
N ASP A 174 -13.20 41.50 48.50
CA ASP A 174 -11.98 41.85 47.76
C ASP A 174 -10.76 42.26 48.60
N ALA A 175 -9.61 42.23 47.91
CA ALA A 175 -8.53 43.23 47.92
C ALA A 175 -7.19 42.89 48.60
N ALA A 176 -6.17 43.63 48.13
CA ALA A 176 -4.78 43.75 48.60
C ALA A 176 -3.72 42.77 48.02
N VAL A 177 -3.16 43.18 46.87
CA VAL A 177 -1.88 42.70 46.31
C VAL A 177 -0.70 43.12 47.20
N ARG A 178 0.26 42.21 47.45
CA ARG A 178 1.75 42.38 47.34
C ARG A 178 2.50 41.32 48.16
N GLY A 179 3.45 40.58 47.58
CA GLY A 179 4.37 39.77 48.41
C GLY A 179 5.24 38.68 47.78
N ARG A 180 6.18 39.04 46.89
CA ARG A 180 7.50 38.37 46.66
C ARG A 180 7.58 36.84 46.36
N ARG A 181 8.11 36.56 45.15
CA ARG A 181 9.11 35.54 44.77
C ARG A 181 9.33 34.31 45.68
N VAL A 182 9.18 33.13 45.09
CA VAL A 182 9.87 31.89 45.50
C VAL A 182 10.68 31.37 44.30
N VAL A 183 11.89 30.88 44.56
CA VAL A 183 12.82 30.25 43.59
C VAL A 183 12.80 28.73 43.86
N PRO A 184 12.75 27.86 42.85
CA PRO A 184 12.86 26.41 43.06
C PRO A 184 14.33 25.97 43.17
N VAL A 185 14.60 25.04 44.08
CA VAL A 185 15.87 24.30 44.23
C VAL A 185 15.50 22.81 44.36
N PRO A 186 16.21 21.88 43.71
CA PRO A 186 15.71 20.52 43.49
C PRO A 186 15.96 19.57 44.67
N VAL A 187 15.21 18.47 44.72
CA VAL A 187 15.44 17.35 45.65
C VAL A 187 16.08 16.19 44.89
N ALA A 188 17.17 15.66 45.44
CA ALA A 188 18.00 14.61 44.85
C ALA A 188 17.63 13.20 45.35
N ALA A 189 18.33 12.20 44.81
CA ALA A 189 18.17 10.78 45.08
C ALA A 189 18.39 10.37 46.55
N VAL A 190 17.85 9.20 46.91
CA VAL A 190 18.10 8.51 48.19
C VAL A 190 18.67 7.11 47.91
N ALA A 191 19.72 6.73 48.65
CA ALA A 191 20.28 5.39 48.66
C ALA A 191 20.88 5.07 50.05
N ASP A 192 20.62 3.86 50.56
CA ASP A 192 21.33 3.14 51.64
C ASP A 192 20.82 1.67 51.58
N ARG A 193 21.59 0.56 51.67
CA ARG A 193 22.57 0.08 52.69
C ARG A 193 21.90 -0.16 54.07
N HIS A 194 22.14 -1.22 54.86
CA HIS A 194 23.11 -2.35 54.87
C HIS A 194 22.47 -3.59 55.58
N GLY A 195 23.06 -4.80 55.47
CA GLY A 195 22.75 -5.95 56.37
C GLY A 195 23.40 -7.29 55.96
N ARG A 196 23.86 -8.14 56.91
CA ARG A 196 24.64 -9.39 56.66
C ARG A 196 24.12 -10.61 57.43
N GLY A 197 24.41 -11.82 56.92
CA GLY A 197 24.42 -13.13 57.63
C GLY A 197 23.51 -14.20 56.99
N GLY A 198 23.80 -15.52 56.99
CA GLY A 198 25.00 -16.27 57.40
C GLY A 198 24.74 -17.79 57.57
N GLN A 199 25.33 -18.63 56.69
CA GLN A 199 25.61 -20.09 56.76
C GLN A 199 24.57 -21.13 57.32
N GLY A 200 24.38 -22.25 56.61
CA GLY A 200 23.72 -23.47 57.13
C GLY A 200 23.71 -24.69 56.17
N HIS A 201 24.55 -25.70 56.45
CA HIS A 201 24.64 -27.03 55.79
C HIS A 201 23.44 -27.97 56.15
N ARG A 202 23.12 -29.15 55.55
CA ARG A 202 23.91 -30.24 54.90
C ARG A 202 22.97 -31.35 54.29
N ARG A 203 23.44 -32.06 53.23
CA ARG A 203 23.23 -33.53 52.92
C ARG A 203 21.80 -34.09 52.63
N ASP A 204 21.58 -35.19 51.88
CA ASP A 204 22.43 -36.32 51.40
C ASP A 204 22.13 -36.83 49.94
N ARG A 205 22.85 -37.88 49.50
CA ARG A 205 22.93 -38.56 48.15
C ARG A 205 22.89 -40.11 48.36
N PRO A 206 23.24 -41.04 47.42
CA PRO A 206 22.96 -41.25 45.97
C PRO A 206 22.67 -42.76 45.57
N GLY A 207 22.64 -43.08 44.27
CA GLY A 207 22.96 -44.40 43.65
C GLY A 207 22.90 -44.29 42.10
N ASP A 208 23.93 -44.56 41.27
CA ASP A 208 24.81 -45.73 41.03
C ASP A 208 24.07 -46.86 40.25
N ARG A 209 24.29 -47.11 38.94
CA ARG A 209 25.39 -47.91 38.30
C ARG A 209 25.37 -47.79 36.75
N SER A 210 26.35 -48.18 35.92
CA SER A 210 27.73 -48.75 36.06
C SER A 210 28.58 -48.55 34.77
N ARG A 211 29.70 -49.31 34.59
CA ARG A 211 30.77 -49.19 33.57
C ARG A 211 30.71 -50.24 32.44
N ARG A 212 31.43 -50.02 31.31
CA ARG A 212 32.52 -50.91 30.80
C ARG A 212 33.36 -50.28 29.67
N VAL A 213 34.58 -50.78 29.47
CA VAL A 213 35.61 -50.35 28.50
C VAL A 213 36.29 -51.58 27.86
N LEU A 214 36.54 -51.51 26.54
CA LEU A 214 37.53 -52.24 25.70
C LEU A 214 37.67 -51.46 24.37
N GLY A 215 38.75 -51.52 23.58
CA GLY A 215 40.09 -52.06 23.82
C GLY A 215 40.83 -52.53 22.55
N LEU A 216 41.97 -51.89 22.20
CA LEU A 216 42.96 -52.28 21.15
C LEU A 216 42.45 -52.17 19.67
N ASP A 217 43.25 -52.02 18.61
CA ASP A 217 44.72 -51.90 18.46
C ASP A 217 45.13 -51.12 17.17
N ARG A 218 46.43 -50.83 16.99
CA ARG A 218 47.02 -50.21 15.77
C ARG A 218 47.73 -51.27 14.90
N PRO A 219 47.90 -51.06 13.58
CA PRO A 219 49.31 -50.89 13.11
C PRO A 219 49.49 -49.96 11.89
N ALA A 220 50.76 -49.72 11.54
CA ALA A 220 51.20 -48.98 10.34
C ALA A 220 52.13 -49.86 9.47
N ALA A 221 52.26 -49.54 8.17
CA ALA A 221 53.19 -50.21 7.25
C ALA A 221 53.91 -49.19 6.32
N ARG A 222 55.05 -49.60 5.74
CA ARG A 222 56.08 -48.70 5.13
C ARG A 222 56.34 -48.96 3.64
N GLY A 223 56.45 -47.89 2.84
CA GLY A 223 57.36 -47.73 1.67
C GLY A 223 57.14 -48.63 0.42
N PRO A 224 57.96 -48.49 -0.65
CA PRO A 224 59.13 -47.62 -0.83
C PRO A 224 59.08 -46.64 -2.05
N ARG A 225 60.20 -45.96 -2.36
CA ARG A 225 60.37 -44.90 -3.39
C ARG A 225 61.03 -45.40 -4.68
N VAL A 226 60.70 -44.80 -5.85
CA VAL A 226 61.59 -44.68 -7.03
C VAL A 226 61.37 -43.31 -7.74
N ARG A 227 62.43 -42.75 -8.34
CA ARG A 227 62.55 -41.57 -9.24
C ARG A 227 63.58 -41.96 -10.36
N PRO A 228 63.86 -41.19 -11.44
CA PRO A 228 63.36 -39.87 -11.89
C PRO A 228 62.96 -39.78 -13.39
N GLY A 229 62.52 -38.59 -13.85
CA GLY A 229 62.43 -38.21 -15.28
C GLY A 229 62.38 -36.68 -15.44
N ARG A 230 63.09 -36.10 -16.43
CA ARG A 230 63.31 -34.64 -16.58
C ARG A 230 62.35 -33.98 -17.59
N GLY A 231 62.00 -32.72 -17.34
CA GLY A 231 61.43 -31.79 -18.32
C GLY A 231 61.33 -30.37 -17.75
N ALA A 232 62.03 -29.39 -18.33
CA ALA A 232 61.99 -27.97 -17.94
C ALA A 232 60.77 -27.27 -18.59
N VAL A 233 60.34 -26.04 -18.25
CA VAL A 233 61.04 -24.74 -18.39
C VAL A 233 60.23 -23.64 -17.66
N ARG A 234 60.92 -22.65 -17.06
CA ARG A 234 60.52 -21.26 -16.62
C ARG A 234 59.06 -20.99 -16.18
N GLY A 235 58.78 -20.23 -15.11
CA GLY A 235 59.62 -19.27 -14.38
C GLY A 235 59.00 -17.87 -14.40
N GLY A 236 58.05 -17.61 -13.49
CA GLY A 236 57.45 -16.29 -13.25
C GLY A 236 57.29 -16.07 -11.75
N ARG A 237 57.85 -14.97 -11.22
CA ARG A 237 57.85 -14.66 -9.78
C ARG A 237 56.59 -13.90 -9.36
N VAL A 238 56.10 -14.26 -8.18
CA VAL A 238 55.25 -13.42 -7.33
C VAL A 238 56.13 -12.48 -6.50
N PRO A 239 55.72 -11.22 -6.30
CA PRO A 239 55.89 -10.49 -5.05
C PRO A 239 54.50 -10.27 -4.41
N SER A 240 54.18 -10.81 -3.23
CA SER A 240 54.61 -10.36 -1.89
C SER A 240 54.41 -8.85 -1.73
N GLY A 241 53.37 -8.47 -0.98
CA GLY A 241 52.95 -7.08 -0.85
C GLY A 241 53.69 -6.30 0.23
N ASP A 242 53.51 -4.98 0.16
CA ASP A 242 53.85 -4.01 1.20
C ASP A 242 52.59 -3.24 1.61
N GLY A 243 52.52 -2.83 2.87
CA GLY A 243 51.34 -2.21 3.45
C GLY A 243 51.10 -0.79 2.92
N VAL A 244 49.86 -0.49 2.52
CA VAL A 244 49.45 0.88 2.20
C VAL A 244 49.16 1.64 3.49
N SER A 245 50.03 2.59 3.82
CA SER A 245 49.78 3.57 4.87
C SER A 245 48.57 4.44 4.52
N ALA A 246 47.64 4.59 5.46
CA ALA A 246 46.58 5.59 5.36
C ALA A 246 47.19 7.00 5.47
N GLY A 247 47.48 7.63 4.33
CA GLY A 247 47.72 9.06 4.25
C GLY A 247 46.40 9.83 4.33
N PRO A 248 46.34 11.00 4.98
CA PRO A 248 45.14 11.83 4.97
C PRO A 248 44.95 12.40 3.57
N GLY A 249 44.03 11.80 2.81
CA GLY A 249 43.61 12.34 1.52
C GLY A 249 42.96 13.70 1.73
N SER A 250 43.68 14.76 1.36
CA SER A 250 43.17 16.14 1.37
C SER A 250 42.16 16.35 0.24
N GLY A 251 40.98 15.72 0.38
CA GLY A 251 39.79 16.17 -0.32
C GLY A 251 39.43 17.57 0.15
N SER A 252 39.16 18.48 -0.79
CA SER A 252 38.72 19.83 -0.48
C SER A 252 37.40 19.77 0.29
N GLY A 253 37.45 20.03 1.60
CA GLY A 253 36.28 20.12 2.46
C GLY A 253 35.47 21.37 2.15
N LEU A 254 34.67 21.32 1.08
CA LEU A 254 33.43 22.09 1.05
C LEU A 254 32.52 21.46 2.10
N GLU A 255 32.26 22.19 3.19
CA GLU A 255 31.16 21.85 4.08
C GLU A 255 29.86 21.77 3.25
N ALA A 256 29.02 20.78 3.55
CA ALA A 256 27.77 20.62 2.81
C ALA A 256 26.89 21.87 3.05
N ARG A 257 26.45 22.51 1.96
CA ARG A 257 25.60 23.72 2.02
C ARG A 257 24.44 23.50 2.99
N ARG A 258 24.26 24.45 3.90
CA ARG A 258 23.27 24.40 4.97
C ARG A 258 22.08 25.29 4.63
N THR A 259 20.89 24.71 4.58
CA THR A 259 19.65 25.44 4.30
C THR A 259 18.72 25.31 5.51
N LEU A 260 18.35 26.46 6.09
CA LEU A 260 17.42 26.53 7.21
C LEU A 260 16.00 26.80 6.67
N VAL A 261 15.12 25.83 6.79
CA VAL A 261 13.70 25.94 6.42
C VAL A 261 12.89 26.30 7.67
N ARG A 262 12.08 27.36 7.61
CA ARG A 262 11.21 27.83 8.70
C ARG A 262 9.75 27.75 8.29
N ALA A 263 8.87 27.36 9.21
CA ALA A 263 7.43 27.28 8.98
C ALA A 263 6.64 27.57 10.26
N ARG A 264 5.41 28.07 10.11
CA ARG A 264 4.50 28.30 11.24
C ARG A 264 4.20 27.03 12.03
N HIS A 265 4.12 25.89 11.36
CA HIS A 265 3.92 24.58 11.98
C HIS A 265 4.89 23.55 11.42
N LEU A 266 5.63 22.86 12.29
CA LEU A 266 6.22 21.55 11.97
C LEU A 266 5.24 20.47 12.43
N VAL A 267 4.95 19.48 11.60
CA VAL A 267 4.06 18.37 11.94
C VAL A 267 4.67 17.05 11.53
N ASP A 268 4.85 16.15 12.50
CA ASP A 268 5.23 14.76 12.27
C ASP A 268 4.57 13.83 13.30
N VAL A 269 5.02 12.58 13.37
CA VAL A 269 4.49 11.57 14.30
C VAL A 269 4.60 11.94 15.79
N SER A 270 5.46 12.90 16.16
CA SER A 270 5.59 13.42 17.53
C SER A 270 4.54 14.48 17.89
N GLY A 271 3.86 15.06 16.89
CA GLY A 271 2.82 16.08 17.09
C GLY A 271 3.06 17.33 16.24
N THR A 272 2.59 18.48 16.74
CA THR A 272 2.74 19.79 16.09
C THR A 272 3.62 20.71 16.94
N THR A 273 4.68 21.27 16.33
CA THR A 273 5.50 22.34 16.92
C THR A 273 5.23 23.66 16.21
N THR A 274 4.97 24.74 16.95
CA THR A 274 4.73 26.09 16.40
C THR A 274 6.02 26.89 16.23
N ASP A 275 6.07 27.73 15.21
CA ASP A 275 7.19 28.62 14.89
C ASP A 275 8.51 27.84 14.81
N GLY A 276 8.48 26.75 14.06
CA GLY A 276 9.54 25.76 14.00
C GLY A 276 10.48 25.95 12.81
N TRP A 277 11.65 25.34 12.93
CA TRP A 277 12.68 25.34 11.90
C TRP A 277 13.38 23.99 11.79
N VAL A 278 13.81 23.67 10.58
CA VAL A 278 14.57 22.47 10.22
C VAL A 278 15.84 22.93 9.49
N LEU A 279 17.00 22.48 9.94
CA LEU A 279 18.28 22.74 9.31
C LEU A 279 18.71 21.51 8.51
N LEU A 280 18.88 21.70 7.21
CA LEU A 280 19.40 20.69 6.28
C LEU A 280 20.90 20.89 6.12
N ALA A 281 21.67 19.80 6.03
CA ALA A 281 23.08 19.82 5.68
C ALA A 281 23.36 18.68 4.70
N GLY A 282 23.50 19.01 3.40
CA GLY A 282 23.49 17.98 2.36
C GLY A 282 22.14 17.28 2.30
N ASP A 283 22.13 15.95 2.28
CA ASP A 283 20.94 15.10 2.15
C ASP A 283 20.32 14.66 3.50
N VAL A 284 20.79 15.21 4.62
CA VAL A 284 20.28 14.92 5.97
C VAL A 284 19.79 16.16 6.73
N ILE A 285 18.86 15.95 7.65
CA ILE A 285 18.46 16.90 8.68
C ILE A 285 19.57 16.91 9.74
N ASP A 286 20.18 18.07 9.96
CA ASP A 286 21.24 18.27 10.96
C ASP A 286 20.66 18.70 12.32
N ALA A 287 19.65 19.58 12.30
CA ALA A 287 18.99 20.06 13.52
C ALA A 287 17.52 20.42 13.28
N VAL A 288 16.71 20.34 14.34
CA VAL A 288 15.31 20.77 14.36
C VAL A 288 15.06 21.55 15.65
N GLY A 289 14.23 22.59 15.61
CA GLY A 289 13.88 23.36 16.79
C GLY A 289 12.73 24.35 16.54
N SER A 290 12.58 25.31 17.45
CA SER A 290 11.52 26.33 17.38
C SER A 290 11.93 27.66 18.00
N GLY A 291 11.14 28.69 17.71
CA GLY A 291 11.38 30.06 18.14
C GLY A 291 12.53 30.74 17.41
N THR A 292 12.94 31.89 17.94
CA THR A 292 13.96 32.78 17.36
C THR A 292 15.30 32.77 18.09
N THR A 293 15.39 32.09 19.24
CA THR A 293 16.59 31.97 20.07
C THR A 293 17.39 30.73 19.70
N ALA A 294 18.72 30.85 19.63
CA ALA A 294 19.65 29.75 19.31
C ALA A 294 19.37 29.05 17.96
N VAL A 295 18.78 29.77 17.01
CA VAL A 295 18.63 29.28 15.63
C VAL A 295 20.02 29.16 14.99
N PRO A 296 20.38 28.01 14.39
CA PRO A 296 21.68 27.83 13.76
C PRO A 296 21.94 28.79 12.60
N ALA A 297 23.23 29.05 12.33
CA ALA A 297 23.65 29.69 11.09
C ALA A 297 23.47 28.74 9.90
N ALA A 298 23.10 29.30 8.75
CA ALA A 298 22.89 28.59 7.49
C ALA A 298 23.31 29.50 6.32
N ASP A 299 23.69 28.90 5.19
CA ASP A 299 24.04 29.61 3.96
C ASP A 299 22.80 30.19 3.27
N GLU A 300 21.66 29.55 3.49
CA GLU A 300 20.35 29.91 2.96
C GLU A 300 19.29 29.82 4.05
N VAL A 301 18.36 30.78 4.05
CA VAL A 301 17.17 30.75 4.90
C VAL A 301 15.93 30.77 4.02
N VAL A 302 15.11 29.74 4.13
CA VAL A 302 13.81 29.62 3.47
C VAL A 302 12.73 29.85 4.53
N ASP A 303 12.04 30.99 4.45
CA ASP A 303 10.86 31.26 5.27
C ASP A 303 9.59 30.90 4.49
N LEU A 304 8.78 29.98 5.04
CA LEU A 304 7.55 29.49 4.44
C LEU A 304 6.29 30.16 5.03
N GLY A 305 6.45 31.11 5.96
CA GLY A 305 5.35 31.85 6.57
C GLY A 305 4.34 30.94 7.26
N ASP A 306 3.07 31.02 6.85
CA ASP A 306 1.93 30.29 7.40
C ASP A 306 1.90 28.78 7.13
N ALA A 307 2.89 28.24 6.41
CA ALA A 307 2.92 26.85 5.99
C ALA A 307 2.95 25.83 7.13
N VAL A 308 2.45 24.64 6.83
CA VAL A 308 2.69 23.40 7.57
C VAL A 308 3.83 22.65 6.89
N LEU A 309 4.90 22.32 7.62
CA LEU A 309 6.03 21.55 7.13
C LEU A 309 5.99 20.14 7.73
N THR A 310 6.01 19.11 6.88
CA THR A 310 6.00 17.70 7.27
C THR A 310 7.28 17.01 6.78
N PRO A 311 7.60 15.79 7.27
CA PRO A 311 8.52 14.92 6.55
C PRO A 311 8.00 14.67 5.13
N GLY A 312 8.91 14.34 4.23
CA GLY A 312 8.61 13.86 2.89
C GLY A 312 7.72 12.63 2.88
N PHE A 313 6.69 12.59 2.01
CA PHE A 313 5.81 11.42 1.91
C PHE A 313 6.53 10.23 1.26
N VAL A 314 6.16 9.02 1.68
CA VAL A 314 6.73 7.73 1.28
C VAL A 314 5.59 6.86 0.75
N ASP A 315 5.52 6.68 -0.56
CA ASP A 315 4.53 5.78 -1.17
C ASP A 315 5.14 4.39 -1.39
N LEU A 316 4.49 3.37 -0.84
CA LEU A 316 4.92 1.97 -0.94
C LEU A 316 4.36 1.26 -2.17
N HIS A 317 3.27 1.79 -2.72
CA HIS A 317 2.45 1.06 -3.66
C HIS A 317 1.76 2.03 -4.61
N GLY A 318 2.27 2.07 -5.84
CA GLY A 318 1.66 2.76 -6.98
C GLY A 318 2.29 2.28 -8.27
N HIS A 319 1.52 2.23 -9.35
CA HIS A 319 1.88 1.66 -10.66
C HIS A 319 2.18 2.71 -11.73
N GLY A 320 1.88 3.99 -11.50
CA GLY A 320 2.15 5.07 -12.45
C GLY A 320 1.59 6.44 -12.07
N GLY A 321 1.55 7.33 -13.06
CA GLY A 321 1.03 8.69 -13.00
C GLY A 321 1.47 9.51 -14.22
N GLY A 322 0.91 10.70 -14.42
CA GLY A 322 1.32 11.62 -15.50
C GLY A 322 1.23 11.03 -16.91
N GLY A 323 0.32 10.08 -17.14
CA GLY A 323 0.12 9.38 -18.40
C GLY A 323 0.99 8.14 -18.61
N ALA A 324 1.85 7.76 -17.66
CA ALA A 324 2.80 6.65 -17.80
C ALA A 324 2.69 5.63 -16.65
N ALA A 325 2.90 4.35 -16.95
CA ALA A 325 3.11 3.30 -15.96
C ALA A 325 4.61 3.15 -15.62
N TYR A 326 4.94 2.56 -14.47
CA TYR A 326 6.33 2.22 -14.11
C TYR A 326 6.93 1.08 -14.98
N GLU A 327 6.09 0.41 -15.77
CA GLU A 327 6.50 -0.55 -16.79
C GLU A 327 6.99 0.10 -18.10
N ASP A 328 6.60 1.37 -18.35
CA ASP A 328 6.93 2.13 -19.57
C ASP A 328 8.30 2.80 -19.47
N ASP A 329 8.97 3.03 -20.60
CA ASP A 329 10.24 3.80 -20.64
C ASP A 329 10.08 5.28 -20.26
N THR A 330 8.84 5.78 -20.17
CA THR A 330 8.49 7.19 -19.87
C THR A 330 8.15 7.46 -18.40
N PHE A 331 8.37 6.50 -17.50
CA PHE A 331 7.91 6.57 -16.10
C PHE A 331 8.48 7.73 -15.26
N ALA A 332 9.51 8.44 -15.75
CA ALA A 332 9.96 9.69 -15.15
C ALA A 332 8.85 10.75 -15.03
N ALA A 333 7.85 10.73 -15.93
CA ALA A 333 6.67 11.59 -15.85
C ALA A 333 5.81 11.26 -14.62
N ALA A 334 5.62 9.97 -14.31
CA ALA A 334 4.91 9.52 -13.12
C ALA A 334 5.60 9.99 -11.83
N LEU A 335 6.93 9.85 -11.75
CA LEU A 335 7.73 10.34 -10.63
C LEU A 335 7.61 11.87 -10.48
N ALA A 336 7.63 12.63 -11.58
CA ALA A 336 7.52 14.08 -11.55
C ALA A 336 6.16 14.55 -11.00
N VAL A 337 5.05 13.90 -11.41
CA VAL A 337 3.72 14.16 -10.86
C VAL A 337 3.66 13.85 -9.37
N HIS A 338 4.04 12.64 -8.95
CA HIS A 338 3.98 12.25 -7.54
C HIS A 338 4.87 13.14 -6.65
N ARG A 339 6.03 13.59 -7.14
CA ARG A 339 6.89 14.57 -6.44
C ARG A 339 6.24 15.93 -6.28
N ALA A 340 5.54 16.43 -7.30
CA ALA A 340 4.77 17.67 -7.19
C ALA A 340 3.64 17.58 -6.14
N HIS A 341 3.14 16.36 -5.90
CA HIS A 341 2.16 16.03 -4.86
C HIS A 341 2.76 15.55 -3.52
N GLY A 342 4.05 15.84 -3.27
CA GLY A 342 4.70 15.62 -1.97
C GLY A 342 5.34 14.23 -1.77
N THR A 343 5.21 13.30 -2.72
CA THR A 343 5.87 11.99 -2.67
C THR A 343 7.36 12.15 -2.90
N THR A 344 8.12 12.18 -1.80
CA THR A 344 9.58 12.30 -1.82
C THR A 344 10.28 10.97 -1.99
N ARG A 345 9.66 9.85 -1.60
CA ARG A 345 10.20 8.50 -1.73
C ARG A 345 9.14 7.58 -2.32
N SER A 346 9.54 6.74 -3.28
CA SER A 346 8.62 5.83 -3.96
C SER A 346 9.19 4.43 -4.06
N VAL A 347 8.38 3.43 -3.75
CA VAL A 347 8.55 2.05 -4.24
C VAL A 347 7.66 1.90 -5.47
N LEU A 348 8.23 1.45 -6.59
CA LEU A 348 7.51 1.38 -7.86
C LEU A 348 6.84 0.01 -7.97
N SER A 349 5.51 -0.05 -8.03
CA SER A 349 4.78 -1.31 -8.21
C SER A 349 4.81 -1.76 -9.67
N LEU A 350 5.03 -3.05 -9.86
CA LEU A 350 4.80 -3.77 -11.11
C LEU A 350 3.65 -4.75 -10.90
N VAL A 351 2.70 -4.78 -11.84
CA VAL A 351 1.59 -5.74 -11.80
C VAL A 351 2.02 -7.12 -12.27
N ALA A 352 1.20 -8.15 -12.03
CA ALA A 352 1.47 -9.49 -12.51
C ALA A 352 1.74 -9.52 -14.03
N ASN A 353 2.94 -9.96 -14.39
CA ASN A 353 3.46 -10.08 -15.74
C ASN A 353 4.34 -11.35 -15.85
N PRO A 354 4.71 -11.82 -17.06
CA PRO A 354 5.66 -12.92 -17.22
C PRO A 354 6.99 -12.64 -16.48
N ILE A 355 7.58 -13.69 -15.90
CA ILE A 355 8.77 -13.56 -15.01
C ILE A 355 9.97 -12.89 -15.73
N ASP A 356 10.15 -13.14 -17.02
CA ASP A 356 11.18 -12.52 -17.86
C ASP A 356 10.90 -11.03 -18.14
N VAL A 357 9.63 -10.67 -18.35
CA VAL A 357 9.20 -9.26 -18.47
C VAL A 357 9.39 -8.51 -17.15
N LEU A 358 9.00 -9.10 -16.02
CA LEU A 358 9.28 -8.56 -14.69
C LEU A 358 10.78 -8.39 -14.45
N GLY A 359 11.60 -9.36 -14.88
CA GLY A 359 13.05 -9.28 -14.81
C GLY A 359 13.64 -8.09 -15.59
N ALA A 360 13.10 -7.80 -16.77
CA ALA A 360 13.49 -6.63 -17.56
C ALA A 360 13.09 -5.30 -16.88
N SER A 361 11.87 -5.21 -16.33
CA SER A 361 11.42 -4.03 -15.59
C SER A 361 12.23 -3.80 -14.30
N LEU A 362 12.56 -4.86 -13.55
CA LEU A 362 13.45 -4.81 -12.39
C LEU A 362 14.85 -4.28 -12.75
N ALA A 363 15.40 -4.71 -13.90
CA ALA A 363 16.69 -4.21 -14.39
C ALA A 363 16.63 -2.72 -14.76
N ARG A 364 15.58 -2.27 -15.46
CA ARG A 364 15.38 -0.85 -15.82
C ARG A 364 15.25 0.03 -14.57
N ILE A 365 14.42 -0.36 -13.61
CA ILE A 365 14.17 0.45 -12.40
C ILE A 365 15.42 0.50 -11.51
N ARG A 366 16.23 -0.56 -11.49
CA ARG A 366 17.55 -0.57 -10.82
C ARG A 366 18.49 0.50 -11.36
N GLU A 367 18.55 0.70 -12.68
CA GLU A 367 19.40 1.74 -13.29
C GLU A 367 18.97 3.15 -12.85
N VAL A 368 17.65 3.40 -12.78
CA VAL A 368 17.10 4.66 -12.27
C VAL A 368 17.37 4.81 -10.76
N ALA A 369 17.09 3.81 -9.93
CA ALA A 369 17.34 3.85 -8.48
C ALA A 369 18.83 4.00 -8.12
N ALA A 370 19.76 3.62 -9.01
CA ALA A 370 21.19 3.86 -8.84
C ALA A 370 21.60 5.34 -9.04
N THR A 371 20.74 6.17 -9.64
CA THR A 371 21.01 7.60 -9.92
C THR A 371 20.03 8.54 -9.23
N ASP A 372 18.82 8.07 -8.93
CA ASP A 372 17.77 8.80 -8.26
C ASP A 372 17.50 8.15 -6.88
N PRO A 373 18.05 8.71 -5.78
CA PRO A 373 17.93 8.12 -4.45
C PRO A 373 16.48 8.18 -3.91
N LEU A 374 15.58 8.89 -4.58
CA LEU A 374 14.18 8.99 -4.20
C LEU A 374 13.38 7.75 -4.62
N VAL A 375 13.91 6.94 -5.55
CA VAL A 375 13.36 5.62 -5.87
C VAL A 375 13.95 4.59 -4.91
N LEU A 376 13.14 4.12 -3.95
CA LEU A 376 13.58 3.16 -2.93
C LEU A 376 13.77 1.75 -3.47
N GLY A 377 13.05 1.40 -4.55
CA GLY A 377 13.11 0.11 -5.22
C GLY A 377 11.77 -0.29 -5.84
N VAL A 378 11.52 -1.60 -5.92
CA VAL A 378 10.35 -2.19 -6.60
C VAL A 378 9.48 -2.98 -5.64
N HIS A 379 8.17 -2.86 -5.84
CA HIS A 379 7.14 -3.76 -5.32
C HIS A 379 6.66 -4.66 -6.46
N LEU A 380 6.66 -5.97 -6.26
CA LEU A 380 6.02 -6.90 -7.17
C LEU A 380 4.62 -7.22 -6.66
N GLU A 381 3.60 -6.61 -7.26
CA GLU A 381 2.22 -6.96 -6.99
C GLU A 381 1.83 -8.13 -7.90
N GLY A 382 2.30 -9.31 -7.50
CA GLY A 382 2.23 -10.54 -8.29
C GLY A 382 3.59 -10.97 -8.85
N PRO A 383 3.66 -12.09 -9.57
CA PRO A 383 2.53 -12.86 -10.12
C PRO A 383 1.92 -13.90 -9.17
N PHE A 384 2.38 -13.98 -7.92
CA PHE A 384 1.98 -14.99 -6.92
C PHE A 384 0.63 -14.68 -6.24
N LEU A 385 -0.39 -14.37 -7.04
CA LEU A 385 -1.71 -13.91 -6.58
C LEU A 385 -2.80 -14.96 -6.88
N SER A 386 -3.90 -14.90 -6.14
CA SER A 386 -5.03 -15.82 -6.29
C SER A 386 -5.87 -15.48 -7.53
N PRO A 387 -6.07 -16.40 -8.49
CA PRO A 387 -6.97 -16.16 -9.63
C PRO A 387 -8.39 -15.77 -9.21
N HIS A 388 -8.86 -16.30 -8.07
CA HIS A 388 -10.18 -16.03 -7.51
C HIS A 388 -10.35 -14.61 -6.96
N ASN A 389 -9.26 -13.88 -6.73
CA ASN A 389 -9.26 -12.50 -6.25
C ASN A 389 -8.22 -11.64 -7.02
N LYS A 390 -8.09 -11.92 -8.32
CA LYS A 390 -7.08 -11.29 -9.19
C LYS A 390 -7.24 -9.78 -9.42
N GLY A 391 -8.37 -9.16 -9.06
CA GLY A 391 -8.65 -7.76 -9.36
C GLY A 391 -8.35 -7.39 -10.83
N ALA A 392 -7.59 -6.29 -11.01
CA ALA A 392 -7.09 -5.80 -12.29
C ALA A 392 -5.77 -6.45 -12.78
N HIS A 393 -5.43 -7.66 -12.31
CA HIS A 393 -4.33 -8.46 -12.87
C HIS A 393 -4.79 -9.35 -14.03
N ASN A 394 -3.89 -9.62 -14.98
CA ASN A 394 -4.12 -10.60 -16.04
C ASN A 394 -3.94 -12.02 -15.48
N GLU A 395 -5.02 -12.80 -15.47
CA GLU A 395 -5.04 -14.18 -14.95
C GLU A 395 -4.02 -15.09 -15.65
N SER A 396 -3.71 -14.84 -16.92
CA SER A 396 -2.76 -15.65 -17.71
C SER A 396 -1.31 -15.48 -17.25
N PHE A 397 -1.02 -14.47 -16.43
CA PHE A 397 0.31 -14.20 -15.88
C PHE A 397 0.44 -14.62 -14.41
N LEU A 398 -0.66 -15.04 -13.77
CA LEU A 398 -0.62 -15.56 -12.40
C LEU A 398 -0.03 -16.96 -12.37
N VAL A 399 0.91 -17.20 -11.46
CA VAL A 399 1.60 -18.49 -11.31
C VAL A 399 1.77 -18.84 -9.83
N ASP A 400 1.89 -20.14 -9.53
CA ASP A 400 2.24 -20.58 -8.19
C ASP A 400 3.69 -20.15 -7.84
N PRO A 401 3.97 -19.79 -6.57
CA PRO A 401 5.30 -19.40 -6.09
C PRO A 401 6.25 -20.60 -5.95
N THR A 402 6.57 -21.23 -7.09
CA THR A 402 7.54 -22.32 -7.16
C THR A 402 8.96 -21.83 -6.81
N PRO A 403 9.84 -22.68 -6.25
CA PRO A 403 11.22 -22.29 -5.92
C PRO A 403 11.96 -21.64 -7.10
N THR A 404 11.79 -22.17 -8.32
CA THR A 404 12.40 -21.63 -9.54
C THR A 404 11.90 -20.23 -9.89
N ALA A 405 10.60 -19.96 -9.76
CA ALA A 405 10.02 -18.64 -10.02
C ALA A 405 10.46 -17.61 -8.97
N VAL A 406 10.51 -18.02 -7.70
CA VAL A 406 11.02 -17.20 -6.59
C VAL A 406 12.50 -16.87 -6.78
N ASP A 407 13.33 -17.85 -7.16
CA ASP A 407 14.76 -17.63 -7.47
C ASP A 407 14.95 -16.63 -8.61
N ALA A 408 14.20 -16.77 -9.70
CA ALA A 408 14.32 -15.89 -10.86
C ALA A 408 14.01 -14.42 -10.51
N LEU A 409 12.98 -14.19 -9.68
CA LEU A 409 12.62 -12.84 -9.22
C LEU A 409 13.61 -12.30 -8.18
N LEU A 410 14.15 -13.14 -7.29
CA LEU A 410 15.19 -12.74 -6.35
C LEU A 410 16.48 -12.33 -7.06
N GLU A 411 16.92 -13.11 -8.05
CA GLU A 411 18.13 -12.81 -8.84
C GLU A 411 17.95 -11.53 -9.67
N ALA A 412 16.87 -11.43 -10.46
CA ALA A 412 16.59 -10.22 -11.24
C ALA A 412 16.39 -8.98 -10.36
N GLY A 413 15.76 -9.16 -9.19
CA GLY A 413 15.47 -8.13 -8.21
C GLY A 413 16.60 -7.81 -7.22
N ALA A 414 17.72 -8.53 -7.24
CA ALA A 414 18.76 -8.49 -6.20
C ALA A 414 19.23 -7.06 -5.85
N GLY A 415 18.79 -6.50 -4.71
CA GLY A 415 19.15 -5.14 -4.26
C GLY A 415 18.22 -4.00 -4.68
N VAL A 416 17.25 -4.23 -5.59
CA VAL A 416 16.19 -3.26 -5.94
C VAL A 416 14.79 -3.73 -5.49
N LEU A 417 14.55 -5.04 -5.39
CA LEU A 417 13.31 -5.59 -4.87
C LEU A 417 13.15 -5.25 -3.38
N ARG A 418 12.00 -4.66 -3.02
CA ARG A 418 11.67 -4.23 -1.65
C ARG A 418 10.46 -4.94 -1.09
N GLN A 419 9.43 -5.14 -1.91
CA GLN A 419 8.19 -5.77 -1.49
C GLN A 419 7.70 -6.80 -2.51
N VAL A 420 7.07 -7.88 -2.06
CA VAL A 420 6.28 -8.79 -2.91
C VAL A 420 4.93 -9.05 -2.25
N THR A 421 3.84 -8.86 -2.99
CA THR A 421 2.51 -9.30 -2.57
C THR A 421 2.29 -10.77 -2.96
N ILE A 422 1.88 -11.59 -2.00
CA ILE A 422 1.67 -13.05 -2.17
C ILE A 422 0.32 -13.46 -1.56
N ALA A 423 -0.39 -14.34 -2.26
CA ALA A 423 -1.59 -15.01 -1.76
C ALA A 423 -1.24 -16.27 -0.92
N PRO A 424 -1.44 -16.29 0.41
CA PRO A 424 -0.96 -17.36 1.29
C PRO A 424 -1.55 -18.75 1.06
N GLU A 425 -2.67 -18.85 0.34
CA GLU A 425 -3.31 -20.13 0.04
C GLU A 425 -2.67 -20.88 -1.14
N LEU A 426 -1.77 -20.25 -1.90
CA LEU A 426 -1.15 -20.89 -3.08
C LEU A 426 -0.14 -21.98 -2.67
N PRO A 427 -0.01 -23.06 -3.48
CA PRO A 427 1.03 -24.06 -3.31
C PRO A 427 2.44 -23.44 -3.22
N GLY A 428 3.16 -23.70 -2.12
CA GLY A 428 4.51 -23.18 -1.90
C GLY A 428 4.58 -21.76 -1.29
N ALA A 429 3.46 -21.06 -1.10
CA ALA A 429 3.46 -19.66 -0.65
C ALA A 429 4.23 -19.44 0.67
N LEU A 430 4.06 -20.30 1.68
CA LEU A 430 4.76 -20.13 2.97
C LEU A 430 6.28 -20.35 2.87
N ASP A 431 6.76 -21.17 1.93
CA ASP A 431 8.20 -21.35 1.70
C ASP A 431 8.78 -20.19 0.88
N ALA A 432 8.00 -19.65 -0.06
CA ALA A 432 8.33 -18.42 -0.76
C ALA A 432 8.41 -17.21 0.19
N VAL A 433 7.45 -17.05 1.11
CA VAL A 433 7.46 -16.00 2.16
C VAL A 433 8.79 -16.04 2.91
N ARG A 434 9.16 -17.19 3.48
CA ARG A 434 10.43 -17.37 4.22
C ARG A 434 11.63 -16.98 3.35
N ARG A 435 11.66 -17.42 2.10
CA ARG A 435 12.80 -17.21 1.20
C ARG A 435 12.99 -15.75 0.78
N PHE A 436 11.90 -15.01 0.58
CA PHE A 436 11.96 -13.56 0.35
C PHE A 436 12.39 -12.81 1.63
N VAL A 437 11.88 -13.21 2.80
CA VAL A 437 12.28 -12.65 4.10
C VAL A 437 13.76 -12.89 4.39
N ASP A 438 14.27 -14.10 4.13
CA ASP A 438 15.70 -14.45 4.23
C ASP A 438 16.58 -13.61 3.28
N ALA A 439 16.02 -13.14 2.16
CA ALA A 439 16.66 -12.22 1.21
C ALA A 439 16.49 -10.73 1.57
N GLY A 440 15.82 -10.40 2.68
CA GLY A 440 15.59 -9.02 3.12
C GLY A 440 14.48 -8.28 2.36
N VAL A 441 13.53 -9.02 1.77
CA VAL A 441 12.38 -8.46 1.04
C VAL A 441 11.14 -8.51 1.93
N THR A 442 10.42 -7.38 2.06
CA THR A 442 9.15 -7.30 2.78
C THR A 442 8.09 -8.13 2.06
N ILE A 443 7.36 -8.98 2.79
CA ILE A 443 6.24 -9.73 2.21
C ILE A 443 4.90 -9.16 2.67
N ALA A 444 4.07 -8.89 1.68
CA ALA A 444 2.70 -8.43 1.85
C ALA A 444 1.70 -9.55 1.52
N VAL A 445 0.62 -9.63 2.30
CA VAL A 445 -0.52 -10.52 2.04
C VAL A 445 -1.59 -9.74 1.28
N GLY A 446 -1.94 -10.19 0.07
CA GLY A 446 -2.90 -9.50 -0.80
C GLY A 446 -3.42 -10.39 -1.93
N HIS A 447 -4.41 -9.90 -2.68
CA HIS A 447 -5.05 -10.61 -3.82
C HIS A 447 -5.29 -12.10 -3.54
N THR A 448 -5.99 -12.39 -2.44
CA THR A 448 -6.02 -13.70 -1.78
C THR A 448 -7.45 -14.09 -1.42
N VAL A 449 -7.76 -15.38 -1.36
CA VAL A 449 -8.99 -15.91 -0.72
C VAL A 449 -8.71 -16.58 0.63
N CYS A 450 -7.56 -16.31 1.23
CA CYS A 450 -7.10 -17.03 2.42
C CYS A 450 -8.00 -16.84 3.66
N SER A 451 -8.05 -17.88 4.47
CA SER A 451 -8.63 -17.85 5.81
C SER A 451 -7.73 -17.09 6.79
N SER A 452 -8.29 -16.67 7.93
CA SER A 452 -7.53 -16.03 9.01
C SER A 452 -6.39 -16.89 9.56
N ASP A 453 -6.51 -18.22 9.47
CA ASP A 453 -5.47 -19.15 9.92
C ASP A 453 -4.31 -19.22 8.92
N GLN A 454 -4.59 -19.16 7.61
CA GLN A 454 -3.57 -19.05 6.57
C GLN A 454 -2.87 -17.68 6.58
N ALA A 455 -3.61 -16.59 6.82
CA ALA A 455 -3.04 -15.26 6.99
C ALA A 455 -2.07 -15.22 8.19
N ARG A 456 -2.49 -15.75 9.36
CA ARG A 456 -1.61 -15.90 10.54
C ARG A 456 -0.38 -16.76 10.23
N ALA A 457 -0.53 -17.87 9.51
CA ALA A 457 0.60 -18.71 9.10
C ALA A 457 1.61 -17.97 8.20
N ALA A 458 1.16 -17.03 7.35
CA ALA A 458 2.06 -16.17 6.57
C ALA A 458 2.77 -15.12 7.44
N PHE A 459 2.06 -14.48 8.37
CA PHE A 459 2.67 -13.53 9.32
C PHE A 459 3.69 -14.21 10.24
N ASP A 460 3.39 -15.44 10.70
CA ASP A 460 4.33 -16.28 11.45
C ASP A 460 5.52 -16.78 10.61
N ALA A 461 5.37 -16.84 9.28
CA ALA A 461 6.46 -17.12 8.34
C ALA A 461 7.30 -15.87 7.99
N GLY A 462 6.90 -14.67 8.44
CA GLY A 462 7.65 -13.42 8.28
C GLY A 462 6.98 -12.36 7.39
N ALA A 463 5.76 -12.56 6.91
CA ALA A 463 5.00 -11.48 6.26
C ALA A 463 4.65 -10.37 7.28
N THR A 464 4.80 -9.11 6.88
CA THR A 464 4.64 -7.94 7.76
C THR A 464 3.75 -6.83 7.18
N VAL A 465 3.17 -7.06 6.00
CA VAL A 465 2.25 -6.11 5.35
C VAL A 465 0.95 -6.82 4.95
N LEU A 466 -0.18 -6.12 4.99
CA LEU A 466 -1.42 -6.46 4.30
C LEU A 466 -1.61 -5.44 3.16
N THR A 467 -1.57 -5.90 1.91
CA THR A 467 -1.73 -5.06 0.71
C THR A 467 -3.15 -4.50 0.65
N HIS A 468 -3.29 -3.22 0.26
CA HIS A 468 -4.54 -2.46 0.09
C HIS A 468 -5.79 -3.02 0.82
N ALA A 469 -5.76 -3.02 2.15
CA ALA A 469 -6.75 -3.63 3.03
C ALA A 469 -8.20 -3.42 2.54
N PHE A 470 -9.03 -4.47 2.66
CA PHE A 470 -10.39 -4.62 2.08
C PHE A 470 -10.44 -4.93 0.58
N ASN A 471 -9.46 -4.53 -0.24
CA ASN A 471 -9.49 -4.74 -1.68
C ASN A 471 -8.96 -6.14 -2.05
N ALA A 472 -9.56 -6.74 -3.08
CA ALA A 472 -9.16 -8.06 -3.60
C ALA A 472 -8.95 -9.17 -2.53
N MET A 473 -9.75 -9.17 -1.46
CA MET A 473 -9.65 -10.12 -0.36
C MET A 473 -11.01 -10.39 0.30
N PRO A 474 -11.18 -11.45 1.12
CA PRO A 474 -12.42 -11.66 1.87
C PRO A 474 -12.67 -10.52 2.85
N GLY A 475 -13.84 -9.89 2.72
CA GLY A 475 -14.34 -8.93 3.70
C GLY A 475 -14.62 -9.56 5.07
N ILE A 476 -14.78 -8.72 6.09
CA ILE A 476 -14.94 -9.17 7.48
C ILE A 476 -16.30 -9.86 7.69
N HIS A 477 -16.27 -11.14 8.05
CA HIS A 477 -17.45 -11.90 8.48
C HIS A 477 -17.21 -12.58 9.84
N HIS A 478 -18.18 -12.50 10.76
CA HIS A 478 -18.04 -12.88 12.18
C HIS A 478 -17.73 -14.35 12.46
N ARG A 479 -17.90 -15.25 11.48
CA ARG A 479 -17.47 -16.68 11.56
C ARG A 479 -16.34 -17.04 10.59
N ALA A 480 -15.90 -16.09 9.78
CA ALA A 480 -14.83 -16.25 8.79
C ALA A 480 -14.13 -14.88 8.66
N PRO A 481 -13.25 -14.51 9.61
CA PRO A 481 -12.80 -13.12 9.77
C PRO A 481 -11.91 -12.61 8.62
N GLY A 482 -11.41 -13.50 7.77
CA GLY A 482 -10.53 -13.17 6.65
C GLY A 482 -9.12 -12.75 7.10
N PRO A 483 -8.30 -12.25 6.16
CA PRO A 483 -6.96 -11.76 6.44
C PRO A 483 -6.95 -10.43 7.21
N ILE A 484 -7.97 -9.58 7.03
CA ILE A 484 -8.04 -8.23 7.60
C ILE A 484 -8.02 -8.27 9.14
N VAL A 485 -8.89 -9.08 9.76
CA VAL A 485 -8.93 -9.24 11.22
C VAL A 485 -7.68 -9.93 11.75
N ALA A 486 -7.03 -10.79 10.96
CA ALA A 486 -5.76 -11.40 11.32
C ALA A 486 -4.62 -10.36 11.36
N ALA A 487 -4.53 -9.48 10.36
CA ALA A 487 -3.55 -8.39 10.31
C ALA A 487 -3.79 -7.32 11.40
N VAL A 488 -5.04 -6.96 11.66
CA VAL A 488 -5.40 -6.05 12.77
C VAL A 488 -4.98 -6.64 14.12
N ALA A 489 -5.18 -7.94 14.34
CA ALA A 489 -4.81 -8.61 15.59
C ALA A 489 -3.30 -8.86 15.78
N ASP A 490 -2.48 -8.66 14.74
CA ASP A 490 -1.04 -8.88 14.78
C ASP A 490 -0.27 -7.55 14.73
N GLU A 491 0.33 -7.15 15.85
CA GLU A 491 1.06 -5.88 15.97
C GLU A 491 2.29 -5.78 15.06
N ARG A 492 2.77 -6.90 14.50
CA ARG A 492 3.88 -6.93 13.53
C ARG A 492 3.47 -6.43 12.14
N VAL A 493 2.17 -6.38 11.85
CA VAL A 493 1.64 -6.15 10.50
C VAL A 493 1.24 -4.69 10.30
N THR A 494 1.77 -4.09 9.23
CA THR A 494 1.31 -2.81 8.68
C THR A 494 0.19 -3.06 7.66
N LEU A 495 -0.84 -2.22 7.65
CA LEU A 495 -1.99 -2.34 6.76
C LEU A 495 -1.94 -1.19 5.75
N GLU A 496 -1.71 -1.50 4.48
CA GLU A 496 -1.85 -0.54 3.39
C GLU A 496 -3.32 -0.16 3.22
N LEU A 497 -3.59 1.11 2.91
CA LEU A 497 -4.93 1.63 2.68
C LEU A 497 -4.93 2.65 1.54
N ILE A 498 -5.76 2.41 0.53
CA ILE A 498 -6.08 3.37 -0.53
C ILE A 498 -7.21 4.26 -0.01
N LEU A 499 -6.96 5.56 0.14
CA LEU A 499 -7.92 6.50 0.72
C LEU A 499 -8.31 7.61 -0.27
N ASP A 500 -8.93 7.19 -1.37
CA ASP A 500 -9.55 8.07 -2.38
C ASP A 500 -11.07 8.30 -2.14
N GLY A 501 -11.67 7.55 -1.22
CA GLY A 501 -13.12 7.54 -0.96
C GLY A 501 -13.93 6.70 -1.96
N VAL A 502 -13.26 5.98 -2.86
CA VAL A 502 -13.87 5.09 -3.88
C VAL A 502 -13.55 3.63 -3.57
N HIS A 503 -12.29 3.30 -3.29
CA HIS A 503 -11.85 1.96 -2.87
C HIS A 503 -12.39 1.60 -1.48
N VAL A 504 -12.29 2.55 -0.54
CA VAL A 504 -12.71 2.35 0.86
C VAL A 504 -13.51 3.55 1.34
N ASP A 505 -14.71 3.28 1.87
CA ASP A 505 -15.56 4.30 2.49
C ASP A 505 -14.85 4.95 3.69
N PRO A 506 -14.90 6.30 3.86
CA PRO A 506 -14.19 6.98 4.94
C PRO A 506 -14.51 6.48 6.36
N SER A 507 -15.72 5.93 6.60
CA SER A 507 -16.07 5.33 7.89
C SER A 507 -15.39 3.98 8.14
N VAL A 508 -15.11 3.22 7.08
CA VAL A 508 -14.34 1.97 7.13
C VAL A 508 -12.85 2.29 7.29
N ALA A 509 -12.34 3.33 6.62
CA ALA A 509 -11.00 3.85 6.85
C ALA A 509 -10.79 4.30 8.30
N ALA A 510 -11.72 5.09 8.86
CA ALA A 510 -11.69 5.50 10.26
C ALA A 510 -11.66 4.31 11.23
N MET A 511 -12.49 3.29 10.98
CA MET A 511 -12.48 2.03 11.74
C MET A 511 -11.12 1.33 11.69
N LEU A 512 -10.47 1.28 10.53
CA LEU A 512 -9.14 0.66 10.39
C LEU A 512 -8.07 1.41 11.19
N PHE A 513 -8.07 2.74 11.14
CA PHE A 513 -7.17 3.57 11.94
C PHE A 513 -7.38 3.41 13.45
N ASP A 514 -8.63 3.25 13.90
CA ASP A 514 -8.96 3.02 15.31
C ASP A 514 -8.57 1.60 15.77
N ALA A 515 -8.65 0.61 14.87
CA ALA A 515 -8.32 -0.78 15.15
C ALA A 515 -6.81 -1.09 15.06
N ALA A 516 -6.06 -0.36 14.22
CA ALA A 516 -4.63 -0.52 14.00
C ALA A 516 -3.87 0.82 14.17
N PRO A 517 -3.92 1.45 15.36
CA PRO A 517 -3.34 2.77 15.60
C PRO A 517 -1.83 2.76 15.34
N GLY A 518 -1.37 3.68 14.49
CA GLY A 518 0.05 3.78 14.09
C GLY A 518 0.55 2.67 13.16
N ARG A 519 -0.33 1.82 12.63
CA ARG A 519 0.01 0.71 11.71
C ARG A 519 -0.71 0.78 10.35
N VAL A 520 -1.46 1.84 10.08
CA VAL A 520 -2.03 2.09 8.74
C VAL A 520 -1.05 2.90 7.91
N ALA A 521 -0.64 2.37 6.76
CA ALA A 521 0.13 3.07 5.75
C ALA A 521 -0.81 3.54 4.63
N LEU A 522 -0.82 4.83 4.33
CA LEU A 522 -1.59 5.36 3.21
C LEU A 522 -0.76 5.23 1.93
N ILE A 523 -1.30 4.46 0.99
CA ILE A 523 -0.72 4.26 -0.35
C ILE A 523 -1.59 4.94 -1.38
N THR A 524 -1.05 5.16 -2.59
CA THR A 524 -1.91 5.61 -3.69
C THR A 524 -2.61 4.46 -4.41
N ASP A 525 -1.92 3.36 -4.68
CA ASP A 525 -2.27 2.42 -5.77
C ASP A 525 -2.48 3.17 -7.11
N ALA A 526 -1.78 4.29 -7.30
CA ALA A 526 -1.98 5.17 -8.45
C ALA A 526 -1.60 4.46 -9.76
N MET A 527 -2.50 4.46 -10.72
CA MET A 527 -2.20 4.04 -12.09
C MET A 527 -1.83 5.26 -12.97
N GLY A 528 -1.48 5.03 -14.23
CA GLY A 528 -0.98 6.06 -15.16
C GLY A 528 -1.83 7.35 -15.25
N ALA A 529 -3.12 7.29 -14.93
CA ALA A 529 -4.03 8.43 -14.94
C ALA A 529 -3.93 9.37 -13.73
N ALA A 530 -3.19 9.03 -12.67
CA ALA A 530 -2.97 9.96 -11.55
C ALA A 530 -2.32 11.27 -12.04
N GLY A 531 -2.87 12.41 -11.62
CA GLY A 531 -2.47 13.74 -12.13
C GLY A 531 -2.73 13.98 -13.62
N SER A 532 -3.59 13.18 -14.26
CA SER A 532 -3.92 13.25 -15.69
C SER A 532 -5.43 13.40 -15.92
N ALA A 533 -5.86 13.68 -17.15
CA ALA A 533 -7.27 13.82 -17.50
C ALA A 533 -8.00 12.46 -17.64
N ASP A 534 -9.32 12.46 -17.51
CA ASP A 534 -10.16 11.30 -17.88
C ASP A 534 -9.86 10.81 -19.31
N GLY A 535 -9.89 9.48 -19.52
CA GLY A 535 -9.51 8.89 -20.79
C GLY A 535 -9.29 7.39 -20.75
N SER A 536 -8.60 6.88 -21.76
CA SER A 536 -8.23 5.46 -21.89
C SER A 536 -6.75 5.26 -21.59
N TYR A 537 -6.46 4.30 -20.71
CA TYR A 537 -5.14 4.00 -20.19
C TYR A 537 -4.86 2.50 -20.22
N LEU A 538 -3.63 2.10 -19.89
CA LEU A 538 -3.26 0.71 -19.63
C LEU A 538 -2.83 0.54 -18.17
N LEU A 539 -3.15 -0.62 -17.60
CA LEU A 539 -2.55 -1.13 -16.37
C LEU A 539 -2.05 -2.55 -16.66
N GLY A 540 -0.73 -2.70 -16.79
CA GLY A 540 -0.13 -3.86 -17.45
C GLY A 540 -0.76 -4.10 -18.83
N SER A 541 -1.24 -5.32 -19.07
CA SER A 541 -1.92 -5.67 -20.32
C SER A 541 -3.43 -5.32 -20.37
N LEU A 542 -4.01 -4.72 -19.32
CA LEU A 542 -5.44 -4.43 -19.27
C LEU A 542 -5.76 -3.00 -19.74
N ALA A 543 -6.78 -2.86 -20.58
CA ALA A 543 -7.36 -1.57 -20.92
C ALA A 543 -8.19 -1.03 -19.74
N VAL A 544 -7.94 0.23 -19.38
CA VAL A 544 -8.62 0.94 -18.30
C VAL A 544 -9.32 2.18 -18.88
N THR A 545 -10.54 2.44 -18.42
CA THR A 545 -11.27 3.68 -18.69
C THR A 545 -11.38 4.47 -17.40
N VAL A 546 -10.99 5.74 -17.45
CA VAL A 546 -11.13 6.68 -16.34
C VAL A 546 -12.26 7.64 -16.65
N THR A 547 -13.18 7.82 -15.71
CA THR A 547 -14.33 8.73 -15.84
C THR A 547 -14.68 9.30 -14.47
N ASP A 548 -14.82 10.62 -14.40
CA ASP A 548 -14.96 11.38 -13.15
C ASP A 548 -13.85 11.02 -12.13
N GLY A 549 -12.62 10.77 -12.63
CA GLY A 549 -11.46 10.34 -11.84
C GLY A 549 -11.44 8.86 -11.41
N VAL A 550 -12.49 8.07 -11.67
CA VAL A 550 -12.56 6.65 -11.27
C VAL A 550 -12.02 5.75 -12.37
N ALA A 551 -11.00 4.94 -12.05
CA ALA A 551 -10.35 4.00 -12.99
C ALA A 551 -11.00 2.61 -12.95
N LEU A 552 -11.60 2.16 -14.05
CA LEU A 552 -12.24 0.85 -14.18
C LEU A 552 -11.64 0.04 -15.35
N VAL A 553 -11.49 -1.28 -15.18
CA VAL A 553 -11.14 -2.19 -16.28
C VAL A 553 -12.23 -2.10 -17.35
N ALA A 554 -11.84 -1.75 -18.57
CA ALA A 554 -12.75 -1.34 -19.64
C ALA A 554 -13.82 -2.41 -19.93
N GLY A 555 -15.09 -1.99 -19.84
CA GLY A 555 -16.25 -2.88 -20.03
C GLY A 555 -16.67 -3.67 -18.79
N THR A 556 -16.14 -3.33 -17.60
CA THR A 556 -16.51 -3.94 -16.31
C THR A 556 -16.66 -2.89 -15.22
N ASP A 557 -17.22 -3.28 -14.07
CA ASP A 557 -17.26 -2.47 -12.84
C ASP A 557 -16.05 -2.74 -11.91
N THR A 558 -14.97 -3.35 -12.43
CA THR A 558 -13.77 -3.70 -11.65
C THR A 558 -12.83 -2.50 -11.56
N ILE A 559 -12.55 -2.01 -10.36
CA ILE A 559 -11.58 -0.93 -10.15
C ILE A 559 -10.16 -1.39 -10.53
N ALA A 560 -9.38 -0.49 -11.15
CA ALA A 560 -8.09 -0.79 -11.78
C ALA A 560 -7.00 0.19 -11.31
N GLY A 561 -6.59 0.05 -10.06
CA GLY A 561 -5.82 1.07 -9.35
C GLY A 561 -6.64 2.34 -9.13
N SER A 562 -5.98 3.38 -8.63
CA SER A 562 -6.58 4.69 -8.35
C SER A 562 -6.00 5.80 -9.25
N THR A 563 -6.56 7.00 -9.11
CA THR A 563 -5.97 8.26 -9.60
C THR A 563 -5.40 9.11 -8.45
N LEU A 564 -5.23 8.50 -7.28
CA LEU A 564 -4.91 9.17 -6.01
C LEU A 564 -3.48 9.72 -5.98
N THR A 565 -3.31 10.80 -5.23
CA THR A 565 -2.02 11.42 -4.88
C THR A 565 -1.89 11.51 -3.35
N GLN A 566 -0.67 11.47 -2.81
CA GLN A 566 -0.43 11.40 -1.36
C GLN A 566 -0.96 12.65 -0.59
N ASP A 567 -0.92 13.84 -1.19
CA ASP A 567 -1.55 15.07 -0.66
C ASP A 567 -3.09 15.03 -0.64
N THR A 568 -3.70 14.30 -1.58
CA THR A 568 -5.14 14.04 -1.59
C THR A 568 -5.50 12.97 -0.55
N ALA A 569 -4.67 11.93 -0.40
CA ALA A 569 -4.82 10.94 0.68
C ALA A 569 -4.70 11.58 2.08
N LEU A 570 -3.79 12.56 2.25
CA LEU A 570 -3.67 13.37 3.47
C LEU A 570 -4.97 14.11 3.80
N ARG A 571 -5.53 14.86 2.84
CA ARG A 571 -6.79 15.59 3.02
C ARG A 571 -7.94 14.63 3.31
N ASN A 572 -8.05 13.53 2.58
CA ASN A 572 -9.08 12.51 2.82
C ASN A 572 -8.96 11.84 4.21
N ALA A 573 -7.75 11.68 4.75
CA ALA A 573 -7.53 11.18 6.10
C ALA A 573 -8.00 12.17 7.19
N VAL A 574 -7.72 13.46 7.00
CA VAL A 574 -8.12 14.52 7.94
C VAL A 574 -9.63 14.80 7.85
N ASP A 575 -10.12 15.13 6.66
CA ASP A 575 -11.49 15.61 6.44
C ASP A 575 -12.51 14.48 6.36
N GLY A 576 -12.14 13.35 5.74
CA GLY A 576 -13.02 12.20 5.51
C GLY A 576 -12.99 11.18 6.66
N ALA A 577 -11.80 10.72 7.05
CA ALA A 577 -11.63 9.73 8.12
C ALA A 577 -11.48 10.34 9.53
N GLY A 578 -11.51 11.67 9.65
CA GLY A 578 -11.49 12.39 10.93
C GLY A 578 -10.19 12.22 11.72
N ARG A 579 -9.06 11.97 11.04
CA ARG A 579 -7.76 11.77 11.70
C ARG A 579 -7.16 13.11 12.10
N THR A 580 -6.42 13.14 13.21
CA THR A 580 -5.59 14.31 13.53
C THR A 580 -4.46 14.43 12.50
N LEU A 581 -4.03 15.66 12.21
CA LEU A 581 -2.97 15.89 11.21
C LEU A 581 -1.66 15.11 11.50
N PRO A 582 -1.16 15.00 12.76
CA PRO A 582 -0.03 14.12 13.08
C PRO A 582 -0.26 12.64 12.74
N GLN A 583 -1.47 12.10 12.94
CA GLN A 583 -1.79 10.71 12.59
C GLN A 583 -1.81 10.50 11.08
N ALA A 584 -2.42 11.43 10.33
CA ALA A 584 -2.48 11.38 8.88
C ALA A 584 -1.09 11.52 8.25
N VAL A 585 -0.28 12.48 8.73
CA VAL A 585 1.12 12.63 8.32
C VAL A 585 1.93 11.38 8.64
N ALA A 586 1.81 10.80 9.85
CA ALA A 586 2.53 9.58 10.20
C ALA A 586 2.23 8.40 9.25
N ALA A 587 0.97 8.26 8.80
CA ALA A 587 0.53 7.24 7.88
C ALA A 587 1.09 7.38 6.44
N LEU A 588 1.54 8.57 6.05
CA LEU A 588 2.18 8.86 4.76
C LEU A 588 3.72 8.92 4.88
N THR A 589 4.28 8.81 6.09
CA THR A 589 5.70 9.10 6.37
C THR A 589 6.35 8.00 7.22
N SER A 590 6.26 8.11 8.54
CA SER A 590 6.94 7.21 9.48
C SER A 590 6.44 5.76 9.44
N VAL A 591 5.15 5.52 9.18
CA VAL A 591 4.56 4.17 9.12
C VAL A 591 5.02 3.42 7.87
N PRO A 592 4.86 3.96 6.63
CA PRO A 592 5.39 3.30 5.44
C PRO A 592 6.92 3.16 5.47
N ALA A 593 7.66 4.15 6.00
CA ALA A 593 9.10 4.01 6.23
C ALA A 593 9.45 2.83 7.15
N ALA A 594 8.71 2.63 8.25
CA ALA A 594 8.92 1.52 9.17
C ALA A 594 8.62 0.15 8.53
N ALA A 595 7.58 0.05 7.69
CA ALA A 595 7.20 -1.19 7.01
C ALA A 595 8.28 -1.71 6.04
N LEU A 596 9.12 -0.82 5.49
CA LEU A 596 10.28 -1.16 4.68
C LEU A 596 11.59 -1.37 5.48
N GLY A 597 11.56 -1.25 6.81
CA GLY A 597 12.78 -1.25 7.62
C GLY A 597 13.66 0.01 7.45
N LEU A 598 13.05 1.15 7.07
CA LEU A 598 13.71 2.44 6.82
C LEU A 598 13.34 3.54 7.83
N GLY A 599 12.53 3.21 8.85
CA GLY A 599 12.04 4.16 9.87
C GLY A 599 13.11 4.71 10.83
N ASP A 600 14.35 4.24 10.70
CA ASP A 600 15.54 4.76 11.37
C ASP A 600 16.11 6.02 10.68
N ARG A 601 15.76 6.25 9.41
CA ARG A 601 16.31 7.35 8.59
C ARG A 601 15.29 8.09 7.72
N LEU A 602 14.07 7.58 7.55
CA LEU A 602 13.00 8.24 6.77
C LEU A 602 11.78 8.57 7.63
N GLY A 603 10.99 9.55 7.18
CA GLY A 603 9.63 9.80 7.67
C GLY A 603 9.49 10.54 9.01
N ARG A 604 10.52 11.27 9.48
CA ARG A 604 10.46 12.12 10.68
C ARG A 604 11.21 13.43 10.50
N LEU A 605 10.85 14.45 11.27
CA LEU A 605 11.60 15.70 11.37
C LEU A 605 12.57 15.62 12.56
N ALA A 606 13.68 14.90 12.38
CA ALA A 606 14.67 14.69 13.44
C ALA A 606 16.11 14.65 12.90
N PRO A 607 17.12 15.04 13.72
CA PRO A 607 18.53 14.94 13.35
C PRO A 607 18.93 13.53 12.87
N GLY A 608 19.69 13.44 11.78
CA GLY A 608 20.14 12.20 11.16
C GLY A 608 19.13 11.55 10.19
N TYR A 609 17.89 12.03 10.13
CA TYR A 609 16.92 11.60 9.11
C TYR A 609 17.19 12.30 7.77
N ALA A 610 16.69 11.73 6.68
CA ALA A 610 16.82 12.31 5.36
C ALA A 610 16.20 13.71 5.28
N ALA A 611 16.84 14.60 4.51
CA ALA A 611 16.39 15.95 4.21
C ALA A 611 15.24 15.96 3.18
N ASP A 612 14.17 15.22 3.49
CA ASP A 612 12.96 15.10 2.70
C ASP A 612 11.83 15.83 3.43
N LEU A 613 11.23 16.85 2.79
CA LEU A 613 10.24 17.73 3.41
C LEU A 613 9.09 18.05 2.45
N VAL A 614 7.89 18.25 2.97
CA VAL A 614 6.76 18.83 2.21
C VAL A 614 6.26 20.07 2.94
N ALA A 615 6.24 21.21 2.23
CA ALA A 615 5.59 22.43 2.69
C ALA A 615 4.18 22.51 2.11
N LEU A 616 3.19 22.54 2.99
CA LEU A 616 1.77 22.59 2.69
C LEU A 616 1.18 23.97 3.01
N SER A 617 0.10 24.34 2.33
CA SER A 617 -0.78 25.43 2.73
C SER A 617 -1.51 25.11 4.05
N PRO A 618 -2.12 26.09 4.74
CA PRO A 618 -3.06 25.82 5.83
C PRO A 618 -4.26 24.95 5.42
N SER A 619 -4.57 24.89 4.12
CA SER A 619 -5.59 24.01 3.51
C SER A 619 -5.03 22.65 3.06
N LEU A 620 -3.78 22.34 3.41
CA LEU A 620 -3.04 21.12 3.09
C LEU A 620 -2.72 20.90 1.60
N ASP A 621 -2.71 21.96 0.78
CA ASP A 621 -2.23 21.88 -0.62
C ASP A 621 -0.70 21.98 -0.66
N VAL A 622 -0.04 21.17 -1.50
CA VAL A 622 1.42 21.22 -1.65
C VAL A 622 1.87 22.55 -2.26
N ARG A 623 2.84 23.19 -1.61
CA ARG A 623 3.48 24.43 -2.08
C ARG A 623 4.91 24.20 -2.59
N ARG A 624 5.71 23.44 -1.84
CA ARG A 624 7.14 23.16 -2.12
C ARG A 624 7.52 21.80 -1.54
N VAL A 625 8.45 21.10 -2.19
CA VAL A 625 8.87 19.74 -1.80
C VAL A 625 10.39 19.67 -1.86
N TRP A 626 11.00 19.01 -0.88
CA TRP A 626 12.43 18.70 -0.86
C TRP A 626 12.62 17.20 -0.83
N GLY A 627 13.59 16.70 -1.61
CA GLY A 627 14.05 15.32 -1.57
C GLY A 627 15.57 15.29 -1.62
N ALA A 628 16.20 14.49 -0.75
CA ALA A 628 17.66 14.42 -0.58
C ALA A 628 18.31 15.82 -0.44
N GLY A 629 17.67 16.71 0.33
CA GLY A 629 18.16 18.05 0.65
C GLY A 629 18.03 19.10 -0.46
N ARG A 630 17.42 18.74 -1.60
CA ARG A 630 17.20 19.65 -2.72
C ARG A 630 15.72 19.88 -2.92
N GLU A 631 15.34 21.12 -3.20
CA GLU A 631 13.99 21.41 -3.65
C GLU A 631 13.72 20.72 -4.99
N LEU A 632 12.60 20.02 -5.07
CA LEU A 632 12.13 19.36 -6.28
C LEU A 632 11.28 20.37 -7.05
N THR A 633 11.78 20.81 -8.20
CA THR A 633 11.00 21.67 -9.10
C THR A 633 9.89 20.83 -9.75
N PRO A 634 8.63 21.30 -9.77
CA PRO A 634 7.61 20.70 -10.63
C PRO A 634 8.09 20.70 -12.10
N PRO A 635 7.69 19.73 -12.93
CA PRO A 635 7.89 19.85 -14.37
C PRO A 635 7.20 21.13 -14.88
N ASP A 636 7.80 21.82 -15.84
CA ASP A 636 7.18 22.96 -16.51
C ASP A 636 5.83 22.51 -17.12
N ALA A 637 4.75 23.20 -16.73
CA ALA A 637 3.36 22.82 -17.01
C ALA A 637 2.83 23.28 -18.39
#